data_AF-A0A378ZSR5-F1
#
_entry.id   AF-A0A378ZSR5-F1
#
_cell.length_a   1.000
_cell.length_b   1.000
_cell.length_c   1.000
_cell.angle_alpha   90.00
_cell.angle_beta   90.00
_cell.angle_gamma   90.00
#
_symmetry.space_group_name_H-M   'P 1'
#
loop_
_entity.id
_entity.type
_entity.pdbx_description
1 polymer ?
#
loop_
_entity_poly.entity_id
_entity_poly.type
_entity_poly.pdbx_seq_one_letter_code
_entity_poly.pdbx_strand_id
1 'polypeptide(L)'
;MTTTRANNARPACVAIRPSRTTRGALSAAALPLMCCAVLIAGCSRPTGDFGRAQPSVIHDTIMPEAGKLAARVRGEPVSEFILTDDEKLLRDLGWGLIRPPWAKDWIGGTKVELARTRLLPEKDGKVPVTLYSVFLGSEKFNSSEARFDRISADARGDAKLVPPFCEVAARVEAADRERLAAVSRRDILTQDTFEGANARVWENRAYIGWVAQALRFRIQAYQTATDHFEIETPSGSRLWDTNRAIKELEEVVRLTETGCAAENRFDTPEDLKRSRIYNNWGLERPADQK
;
A
#
# COMPACT_ATOMS: atom_id res chain seq x y z
N MET A 1 -7.63 -19.46 91.97
CA MET A 1 -6.51 -20.25 92.52
C MET A 1 -6.03 -21.16 91.40
N THR A 2 -4.79 -21.21 90.93
CA THR A 2 -3.52 -20.53 91.26
C THR A 2 -2.55 -21.02 90.17
N THR A 3 -1.80 -20.10 89.53
CA THR A 3 -0.34 -20.19 89.22
C THR A 3 0.20 -21.42 88.44
N THR A 4 1.24 -21.43 87.58
CA THR A 4 2.42 -20.57 87.35
C THR A 4 3.22 -21.11 86.14
N ARG A 5 3.95 -20.20 85.47
CA ARG A 5 5.34 -20.24 84.92
C ARG A 5 5.89 -21.54 84.28
N ALA A 6 6.38 -21.51 83.04
CA ALA A 6 7.59 -20.87 82.48
C ALA A 6 8.91 -21.65 82.71
N ASN A 7 9.58 -22.00 81.60
CA ASN A 7 11.05 -22.13 81.44
C ASN A 7 11.35 -22.13 79.92
N ASN A 8 11.82 -21.04 79.31
CA ASN A 8 13.20 -20.58 79.14
C ASN A 8 14.17 -21.56 78.45
N ALA A 9 14.47 -21.31 77.16
CA ALA A 9 15.80 -21.48 76.55
C ALA A 9 15.85 -20.91 75.12
N ARG A 10 16.48 -19.74 74.95
CA ARG A 10 17.32 -19.38 73.78
C ARG A 10 18.78 -19.43 74.32
N PRO A 11 19.86 -19.68 73.54
CA PRO A 11 20.10 -19.12 72.20
C PRO A 11 20.93 -20.00 71.23
N ALA A 12 20.98 -19.64 69.93
CA ALA A 12 22.23 -19.65 69.15
C ALA A 12 21.98 -19.01 67.77
N CYS A 13 22.70 -17.92 67.52
CA CYS A 13 22.75 -17.19 66.26
C CYS A 13 23.58 -18.02 65.27
N VAL A 14 22.95 -18.54 64.20
CA VAL A 14 23.68 -19.24 63.12
C VAL A 14 24.10 -18.20 62.09
N ALA A 15 25.42 -17.99 61.98
CA ALA A 15 26.03 -17.12 61.00
C ALA A 15 25.86 -17.66 59.58
N ILE A 16 25.14 -16.91 58.73
CA ILE A 16 24.98 -17.20 57.30
C ILE A 16 26.28 -16.75 56.59
N ARG A 17 27.03 -17.70 56.04
CA ARG A 17 28.15 -17.41 55.12
C ARG A 17 27.59 -17.04 53.73
N PRO A 18 28.03 -15.95 53.08
CA PRO A 18 27.63 -15.65 51.71
C PRO A 18 28.30 -16.65 50.75
N SER A 19 27.48 -17.33 49.95
CA SER A 19 27.92 -18.20 48.86
C SER A 19 28.55 -17.36 47.75
N ARG A 20 29.67 -17.87 47.22
CA ARG A 20 30.47 -17.26 46.16
C ARG A 20 29.64 -17.05 44.89
N THR A 21 29.70 -15.83 44.38
CA THR A 21 29.30 -15.42 43.03
C THR A 21 30.03 -16.24 41.97
N THR A 22 29.32 -17.12 41.27
CA THR A 22 29.76 -17.67 40.00
C THR A 22 29.49 -16.63 38.91
N ARG A 23 30.57 -16.07 38.35
CA ARG A 23 30.52 -15.24 37.14
C ARG A 23 30.01 -16.13 36.01
N GLY A 24 28.74 -15.97 35.64
CA GLY A 24 28.17 -16.60 34.46
C GLY A 24 28.88 -16.09 33.22
N ALA A 25 29.55 -17.00 32.51
CA ALA A 25 30.08 -16.74 31.19
C ALA A 25 28.93 -16.28 30.28
N LEU A 26 29.03 -15.06 29.77
CA LEU A 26 28.19 -14.59 28.67
C LEU A 26 28.55 -15.45 27.46
N SER A 27 27.71 -16.44 27.18
CA SER A 27 27.84 -17.32 26.02
C SER A 27 27.92 -16.49 24.73
N ALA A 28 29.02 -16.64 23.99
CA ALA A 28 29.27 -16.05 22.67
C ALA A 28 28.25 -16.47 21.58
N ALA A 29 27.26 -17.31 21.94
CA ALA A 29 26.12 -17.68 21.10
C ALA A 29 24.98 -16.65 21.10
N ALA A 30 24.99 -15.65 21.99
CA ALA A 30 23.95 -14.62 22.04
C ALA A 30 24.07 -13.59 20.90
N LEU A 31 25.29 -13.35 20.40
CA LEU A 31 25.54 -12.39 19.33
C LEU A 31 24.93 -12.78 17.96
N PRO A 32 25.11 -14.03 17.46
CA PRO A 32 24.49 -14.42 16.20
C PRO A 32 22.96 -14.49 16.28
N LEU A 33 22.40 -14.87 17.43
CA LEU A 33 20.95 -14.91 17.62
C LEU A 33 20.33 -13.50 17.65
N MET A 34 21.03 -12.53 18.25
CA MET A 34 20.62 -11.13 18.27
C MET A 34 20.78 -10.47 16.89
N CYS A 35 21.84 -10.78 16.14
CA CYS A 35 21.97 -10.35 14.74
C CYS A 35 20.86 -10.94 13.85
N CYS A 36 20.52 -12.22 14.02
CA CYS A 36 19.39 -12.82 13.31
C CYS A 36 18.06 -12.16 13.69
N ALA A 37 17.83 -11.84 14.97
CA ALA A 37 16.61 -11.16 15.41
C ALA A 37 16.49 -9.72 14.86
N VAL A 38 17.60 -8.98 14.78
CA VAL A 38 17.63 -7.64 14.15
C VAL A 38 17.41 -7.73 12.64
N LEU A 39 17.96 -8.76 11.98
CA LEU A 39 17.73 -8.99 10.54
C LEU A 39 16.27 -9.39 10.25
N ILE A 40 15.62 -10.17 11.12
CA ILE A 40 14.22 -10.57 10.97
C ILE A 40 13.27 -9.38 11.26
N ALA A 41 13.59 -8.53 12.25
CA ALA A 41 12.81 -7.33 12.55
C ALA A 41 12.92 -6.23 11.47
N GLY A 42 13.93 -6.32 10.58
CA GLY A 42 14.10 -5.41 9.44
C GLY A 42 13.34 -5.82 8.17
N CYS A 43 12.70 -7.00 8.14
CA CYS A 43 12.03 -7.49 6.93
C CYS A 43 10.68 -6.79 6.69
N SER A 44 9.92 -6.49 7.74
CA SER A 44 8.61 -5.82 7.63
C SER A 44 8.68 -4.38 8.11
N ARG A 45 8.13 -3.45 7.32
CA ARG A 45 8.05 -2.04 7.70
C ARG A 45 7.30 -1.89 9.03
N PRO A 46 7.85 -1.17 10.03
CA PRO A 46 7.16 -0.96 11.28
C PRO A 46 5.87 -0.17 11.04
N THR A 47 4.78 -0.64 11.66
CA THR A 47 3.47 0.01 11.62
C THR A 47 3.06 0.48 13.01
N GLY A 48 2.44 1.65 13.10
CA GLY A 48 1.87 2.17 14.33
C GLY A 48 0.60 1.42 14.75
N ASP A 49 0.02 1.86 15.86
CA ASP A 49 -1.26 1.42 16.43
C ASP A 49 -2.43 1.45 15.44
N PHE A 50 -2.45 2.43 14.53
CA PHE A 50 -3.43 2.52 13.45
C PHE A 50 -3.07 1.70 12.20
N GLY A 51 -2.03 0.85 12.25
CA GLY A 51 -1.52 0.13 11.08
C GLY A 51 -0.87 1.03 10.02
N ARG A 52 -0.61 2.30 10.35
CA ARG A 52 0.05 3.28 9.47
C ARG A 52 1.55 3.01 9.46
N ALA A 53 2.18 3.21 8.31
CA ALA A 53 3.64 3.16 8.19
C ALA A 53 4.30 4.13 9.20
N GLN A 54 5.19 3.62 10.05
CA GLN A 54 6.03 4.48 10.88
C GLN A 54 7.26 4.96 10.09
N PRO A 55 7.76 6.17 10.38
CA PRO A 55 9.06 6.62 9.89
C PRO A 55 10.15 5.68 10.38
N SER A 56 11.07 5.29 9.49
CA SER A 56 12.19 4.43 9.86
C SER A 56 13.36 4.64 8.92
N VAL A 57 14.56 4.81 9.48
CA VAL A 57 15.79 5.04 8.69
C VAL A 57 16.05 3.87 7.73
N ILE A 58 15.74 2.65 8.13
CA ILE A 58 15.91 1.46 7.29
C ILE A 58 15.01 1.54 6.05
N HIS A 59 13.70 1.76 6.21
CA HIS A 59 12.76 1.72 5.07
C HIS A 59 12.71 3.03 4.26
N ASP A 60 13.11 4.15 4.84
CA ASP A 60 13.03 5.47 4.20
C ASP A 60 14.36 5.98 3.65
N THR A 61 15.50 5.42 4.08
CA THR A 61 16.83 5.84 3.63
C THR A 61 17.65 4.66 3.11
N ILE A 62 17.86 3.63 3.93
CA ILE A 62 18.79 2.54 3.57
C ILE A 62 18.26 1.67 2.43
N MET A 63 17.01 1.20 2.56
CA MET A 63 16.41 0.31 1.56
C MET A 63 16.23 0.99 0.19
N PRO A 64 15.77 2.26 0.08
CA PRO A 64 15.74 2.96 -1.21
C PRO A 64 17.12 3.07 -1.87
N GLU A 65 18.18 3.39 -1.11
CA GLU A 65 19.54 3.49 -1.67
C GLU A 65 20.10 2.13 -2.10
N ALA A 66 19.93 1.09 -1.26
CA ALA A 66 20.26 -0.28 -1.64
C ALA A 66 19.45 -0.75 -2.86
N GLY A 67 18.21 -0.29 -2.96
CA GLY A 67 17.32 -0.42 -4.09
C GLY A 67 17.83 0.12 -5.40
N LYS A 68 18.30 1.37 -5.38
CA LYS A 68 18.95 2.01 -6.53
C LYS A 68 20.14 1.20 -7.01
N LEU A 69 20.98 0.73 -6.09
CA LEU A 69 22.12 -0.12 -6.42
C LEU A 69 21.65 -1.44 -7.07
N ALA A 70 20.67 -2.11 -6.47
CA ALA A 70 20.12 -3.36 -7.01
C ALA A 70 19.51 -3.16 -8.41
N ALA A 71 18.80 -2.04 -8.63
CA ALA A 71 18.25 -1.66 -9.93
C ALA A 71 19.36 -1.45 -10.97
N ARG A 72 20.44 -0.72 -10.63
CA ARG A 72 21.61 -0.54 -11.52
C ARG A 72 22.26 -1.88 -11.88
N VAL A 73 22.40 -2.80 -10.92
CA VAL A 73 22.94 -4.15 -11.16
C VAL A 73 22.06 -4.94 -12.13
N ARG A 74 20.73 -4.72 -12.12
CA ARG A 74 19.78 -5.32 -13.07
C ARG A 74 19.72 -4.61 -14.43
N GLY A 75 20.43 -3.48 -14.60
CA GLY A 75 20.34 -2.66 -15.80
C GLY A 75 19.04 -1.84 -15.90
N GLU A 76 18.31 -1.66 -14.80
CA GLU A 76 17.17 -0.76 -14.74
C GLU A 76 17.67 0.70 -14.66
N PRO A 77 17.06 1.64 -15.40
CA PRO A 77 17.48 3.03 -15.33
C PRO A 77 17.09 3.64 -13.98
N VAL A 78 18.03 4.33 -13.34
CA VAL A 78 17.84 4.99 -12.05
C VAL A 78 18.13 6.47 -12.22
N SER A 79 17.16 7.31 -11.87
CA SER A 79 17.33 8.75 -12.00
C SER A 79 17.88 9.37 -10.71
N GLU A 80 18.96 10.15 -10.85
CA GLU A 80 19.53 10.97 -9.77
C GLU A 80 18.85 12.35 -9.64
N PHE A 81 17.83 12.64 -10.46
CA PHE A 81 17.11 13.92 -10.38
C PHE A 81 16.30 14.03 -9.09
N ILE A 82 16.00 15.25 -8.65
CA ILE A 82 15.12 15.46 -7.50
C ILE A 82 13.68 15.14 -7.89
N LEU A 83 12.93 14.49 -6.98
CA LEU A 83 11.49 14.28 -7.15
C LEU A 83 10.72 15.59 -6.95
N THR A 84 9.83 15.87 -7.89
CA THR A 84 8.81 16.92 -7.76
C THR A 84 7.76 16.54 -6.69
N ASP A 85 6.99 17.51 -6.23
CA ASP A 85 5.96 17.25 -5.23
C ASP A 85 4.81 16.38 -5.77
N ASP A 86 4.45 16.53 -7.05
CA ASP A 86 3.49 15.63 -7.71
C ASP A 86 4.03 14.20 -7.83
N GLU A 87 5.33 14.01 -8.11
CA GLU A 87 5.92 12.67 -8.14
C GLU A 87 5.98 12.02 -6.75
N LYS A 88 6.17 12.79 -5.68
CA LYS A 88 6.07 12.29 -4.30
C LYS A 88 4.63 11.88 -3.99
N LEU A 89 3.67 12.75 -4.28
CA LEU A 89 2.25 12.48 -4.08
C LEU A 89 1.77 11.26 -4.87
N LEU A 90 2.24 11.09 -6.11
CA LEU A 90 1.96 9.91 -6.94
C LEU A 90 2.38 8.62 -6.24
N ARG A 91 3.59 8.61 -5.65
CA ARG A 91 4.14 7.47 -4.93
C ARG A 91 3.39 7.20 -3.63
N ASP A 92 2.97 8.25 -2.93
CA ASP A 92 2.21 8.10 -1.69
C ASP A 92 0.81 7.53 -1.94
N LEU A 93 0.10 8.03 -2.95
CA LEU A 93 -1.22 7.52 -3.35
C LEU A 93 -1.14 6.10 -3.91
N GLY A 94 -0.19 5.86 -4.83
CA GLY A 94 0.04 4.56 -5.44
C GLY A 94 0.39 3.49 -4.41
N TRP A 95 1.04 3.87 -3.31
CA TRP A 95 1.39 2.93 -2.25
C TRP A 95 0.17 2.28 -1.59
N GLY A 96 -0.92 3.03 -1.39
CA GLY A 96 -2.17 2.48 -0.87
C GLY A 96 -2.82 1.44 -1.80
N LEU A 97 -2.59 1.58 -3.11
CA LEU A 97 -3.10 0.69 -4.17
C LEU A 97 -2.17 -0.51 -4.43
N ILE A 98 -0.87 -0.36 -4.19
CA ILE A 98 0.12 -1.45 -4.30
C ILE A 98 0.03 -2.40 -3.11
N ARG A 99 -0.01 -1.86 -1.88
CA ARG A 99 0.01 -2.68 -0.66
C ARG A 99 -1.36 -3.31 -0.38
N PRO A 100 -1.53 -4.64 -0.43
CA PRO A 100 -2.83 -5.26 -0.20
C PRO A 100 -3.35 -4.91 1.20
N PRO A 101 -4.64 -4.53 1.36
CA PRO A 101 -5.20 -4.06 2.64
C PRO A 101 -5.21 -5.16 3.71
N TRP A 102 -5.22 -6.42 3.28
CA TRP A 102 -5.22 -7.61 4.12
C TRP A 102 -3.83 -8.17 4.39
N ALA A 103 -2.80 -7.73 3.65
CA ALA A 103 -1.43 -8.15 3.84
C ALA A 103 -0.78 -7.40 5.02
N LYS A 104 -1.32 -7.63 6.23
CA LYS A 104 -0.59 -7.39 7.49
C LYS A 104 0.49 -8.45 7.72
N ASP A 105 0.56 -9.46 6.86
CA ASP A 105 1.44 -10.59 7.04
C ASP A 105 2.89 -10.22 6.72
N TRP A 106 3.81 -10.74 7.53
CA TRP A 106 5.23 -10.41 7.42
C TRP A 106 5.77 -10.75 6.02
N ILE A 107 5.28 -11.78 5.33
CA ILE A 107 5.73 -12.17 3.98
C ILE A 107 5.19 -11.22 2.89
N GLY A 108 3.88 -10.97 2.90
CA GLY A 108 3.24 -10.10 1.90
C GLY A 108 3.69 -8.64 2.04
N GLY A 109 3.74 -8.14 3.28
CA GLY A 109 4.28 -6.82 3.59
C GLY A 109 5.75 -6.68 3.21
N THR A 110 6.59 -7.67 3.55
CA THR A 110 8.03 -7.64 3.20
C THR A 110 8.25 -7.65 1.70
N LYS A 111 7.58 -8.53 0.94
CA LYS A 111 7.74 -8.60 -0.52
C LYS A 111 7.34 -7.29 -1.20
N VAL A 112 6.23 -6.70 -0.76
CA VAL A 112 5.73 -5.45 -1.29
C VAL A 112 6.66 -4.27 -0.92
N GLU A 113 7.21 -4.24 0.30
CA GLU A 113 8.21 -3.24 0.69
C GLU A 113 9.54 -3.40 -0.07
N LEU A 114 10.02 -4.63 -0.28
CA LEU A 114 11.22 -4.89 -1.07
C LEU A 114 11.04 -4.50 -2.54
N ALA A 115 9.84 -4.73 -3.10
CA ALA A 115 9.50 -4.24 -4.42
C ALA A 115 9.42 -2.71 -4.45
N ARG A 116 8.89 -2.07 -3.40
CA ARG A 116 8.77 -0.59 -3.28
C ARG A 116 10.13 0.07 -3.36
N THR A 117 11.08 -0.49 -2.65
CA THR A 117 12.45 0.00 -2.62
C THR A 117 13.27 -0.62 -3.73
N ARG A 118 12.69 -1.29 -4.75
CA ARG A 118 13.41 -1.93 -5.87
C ARG A 118 14.52 -2.91 -5.49
N LEU A 119 14.51 -3.41 -4.26
CA LEU A 119 15.38 -4.50 -3.82
C LEU A 119 14.96 -5.80 -4.52
N LEU A 120 13.65 -6.01 -4.67
CA LEU A 120 13.09 -7.01 -5.56
C LEU A 120 12.59 -6.36 -6.85
N PRO A 121 12.71 -7.05 -8.00
CA PRO A 121 12.01 -6.66 -9.22
C PRO A 121 10.49 -6.61 -8.97
N GLU A 122 9.81 -5.64 -9.56
CA GLU A 122 8.35 -5.46 -9.41
C GLU A 122 7.57 -6.73 -9.80
N LYS A 123 8.06 -7.47 -10.80
CA LYS A 123 7.50 -8.76 -11.25
C LYS A 123 7.57 -9.90 -10.23
N ASP A 124 8.51 -9.84 -9.29
CA ASP A 124 8.79 -10.91 -8.31
C ASP A 124 8.09 -10.63 -6.96
N GLY A 125 7.54 -9.43 -6.79
CA GLY A 125 6.71 -9.03 -5.65
C GLY A 125 5.27 -9.57 -5.68
N LYS A 126 4.95 -10.49 -6.60
CA LYS A 126 3.59 -11.04 -6.76
C LYS A 126 3.18 -11.86 -5.54
N VAL A 127 2.01 -11.54 -5.01
CA VAL A 127 1.36 -12.27 -3.92
C VAL A 127 0.30 -13.18 -4.53
N PRO A 128 0.26 -14.49 -4.18
CA PRO A 128 -0.77 -15.40 -4.69
C PRO A 128 -2.19 -14.90 -4.38
N VAL A 129 -3.08 -14.95 -5.37
CA VAL A 129 -4.46 -14.44 -5.25
C VAL A 129 -5.28 -15.18 -4.18
N THR A 130 -4.98 -16.44 -3.94
CA THR A 130 -5.66 -17.31 -2.96
C THR A 130 -5.39 -16.93 -1.51
N LEU A 131 -4.31 -16.19 -1.23
CA LEU A 131 -3.98 -15.78 0.13
C LEU A 131 -5.03 -14.84 0.73
N TYR A 132 -5.80 -14.12 -0.11
CA TYR A 132 -6.90 -13.32 0.39
C TYR A 132 -8.05 -14.18 0.95
N SER A 133 -8.38 -15.28 0.27
CA SER A 133 -9.36 -16.25 0.76
C SER A 133 -8.90 -16.87 2.08
N VAL A 134 -7.62 -17.23 2.19
CA VAL A 134 -7.03 -17.74 3.45
C VAL A 134 -7.15 -16.71 4.58
N PHE A 135 -6.86 -15.44 4.30
CA PHE A 135 -7.03 -14.36 5.27
C PHE A 135 -8.47 -14.24 5.77
N LEU A 136 -9.46 -14.29 4.87
CA LEU A 136 -10.88 -14.24 5.19
C LEU A 136 -11.41 -15.50 5.87
N GLY A 137 -10.74 -16.64 5.68
CA GLY A 137 -11.03 -17.90 6.36
C GLY A 137 -10.55 -17.95 7.81
N SER A 138 -9.74 -16.98 8.26
CA SER A 138 -9.26 -16.95 9.66
C SER A 138 -10.39 -16.74 10.68
N GLU A 139 -10.18 -17.21 11.92
CA GLU A 139 -11.14 -17.13 13.04
C GLU A 139 -11.59 -15.70 13.40
N LYS A 140 -11.00 -14.67 12.80
CA LYS A 140 -11.40 -13.26 12.97
C LYS A 140 -12.79 -12.96 12.39
N PHE A 141 -13.29 -13.79 11.48
CA PHE A 141 -14.59 -13.62 10.83
C PHE A 141 -15.62 -14.59 11.42
N ASN A 142 -16.37 -14.12 12.43
CA ASN A 142 -17.38 -14.93 13.13
C ASN A 142 -18.66 -15.22 12.32
N SER A 143 -18.85 -14.58 11.17
CA SER A 143 -20.03 -14.73 10.31
C SER A 143 -19.60 -14.97 8.87
N SER A 144 -20.28 -15.89 8.17
CA SER A 144 -20.13 -16.11 6.73
C SER A 144 -20.34 -14.83 5.94
N GLU A 145 -21.38 -14.07 6.28
CA GLU A 145 -21.76 -12.83 5.63
C GLU A 145 -20.72 -11.72 5.79
N ALA A 146 -20.04 -11.69 6.94
CA ALA A 146 -18.99 -10.72 7.21
C ALA A 146 -17.80 -10.83 6.24
N ARG A 147 -17.60 -12.01 5.62
CA ARG A 147 -16.56 -12.21 4.61
C ARG A 147 -16.94 -11.49 3.31
N PHE A 148 -18.16 -11.65 2.83
CA PHE A 148 -18.68 -10.92 1.67
C PHE A 148 -18.70 -9.41 1.90
N ASP A 149 -19.12 -8.95 3.08
CA ASP A 149 -19.05 -7.53 3.44
C ASP A 149 -17.64 -6.99 3.39
N ARG A 150 -16.66 -7.77 3.84
CA ARG A 150 -15.26 -7.39 3.81
C ARG A 150 -14.74 -7.26 2.38
N ILE A 151 -15.06 -8.22 1.50
CA ILE A 151 -14.69 -8.16 0.08
C ILE A 151 -15.31 -6.90 -0.57
N SER A 152 -16.61 -6.69 -0.34
CA SER A 152 -17.33 -5.52 -0.84
C SER A 152 -16.72 -4.20 -0.36
N ALA A 153 -16.37 -4.10 0.92
CA ALA A 153 -15.80 -2.91 1.52
C ALA A 153 -14.39 -2.62 0.98
N ASP A 154 -13.55 -3.65 0.84
CA ASP A 154 -12.20 -3.51 0.29
C ASP A 154 -12.26 -3.07 -1.20
N ALA A 155 -13.12 -3.70 -2.01
CA ALA A 155 -13.30 -3.33 -3.42
C ALA A 155 -13.78 -1.88 -3.61
N ARG A 156 -14.78 -1.45 -2.82
CA ARG A 156 -15.26 -0.05 -2.83
C ARG A 156 -14.21 0.93 -2.31
N GLY A 157 -13.44 0.52 -1.31
CA GLY A 157 -12.33 1.31 -0.78
C GLY A 157 -11.29 1.60 -1.86
N ASP A 158 -10.89 0.56 -2.58
CA ASP A 158 -9.95 0.67 -3.68
C ASP A 158 -10.49 1.53 -4.83
N ALA A 159 -11.75 1.33 -5.20
CA ALA A 159 -12.39 2.12 -6.26
C ALA A 159 -12.37 3.63 -5.96
N LYS A 160 -12.46 4.03 -4.68
CA LYS A 160 -12.37 5.44 -4.25
C LYS A 160 -10.95 6.01 -4.30
N LEU A 161 -9.93 5.16 -4.19
CA LEU A 161 -8.52 5.59 -4.18
C LEU A 161 -7.95 5.77 -5.59
N VAL A 162 -8.55 5.14 -6.59
CA VAL A 162 -8.05 5.20 -7.97
C VAL A 162 -8.20 6.58 -8.62
N PRO A 163 -9.34 7.29 -8.56
CA PRO A 163 -9.48 8.61 -9.19
C PRO A 163 -8.44 9.66 -8.75
N PRO A 164 -8.19 9.90 -7.44
CA PRO A 164 -7.18 10.87 -7.04
C PRO A 164 -5.76 10.44 -7.46
N PHE A 165 -5.48 9.14 -7.52
CA PHE A 165 -4.22 8.64 -8.07
C PHE A 165 -4.09 8.99 -9.57
N CYS A 166 -5.14 8.76 -10.37
CA CYS A 166 -5.15 9.07 -11.80
C CYS A 166 -4.92 10.56 -12.08
N GLU A 167 -5.54 11.44 -11.30
CA GLU A 167 -5.37 12.90 -11.44
C GLU A 167 -3.91 13.33 -11.26
N VAL A 168 -3.22 12.76 -10.26
CA VAL A 168 -1.80 13.05 -10.02
C VAL A 168 -0.92 12.41 -11.10
N ALA A 169 -1.24 11.18 -11.52
CA ALA A 169 -0.53 10.49 -12.60
C ALA A 169 -0.55 11.29 -13.89
N ALA A 170 -1.69 11.86 -14.27
CA ALA A 170 -1.82 12.71 -15.45
C ALA A 170 -0.94 13.98 -15.39
N ARG A 171 -0.81 14.60 -14.21
CA ARG A 171 0.08 15.76 -14.01
C ARG A 171 1.56 15.36 -14.11
N VAL A 172 1.94 14.22 -13.51
CA VAL A 172 3.30 13.69 -13.63
C VAL A 172 3.63 13.35 -15.08
N GLU A 173 2.72 12.74 -15.82
CA GLU A 173 2.92 12.48 -17.25
C GLU A 173 3.05 13.76 -18.08
N ALA A 174 2.31 14.82 -17.74
CA ALA A 174 2.48 16.12 -18.37
C ALA A 174 3.85 16.72 -18.08
N ALA A 175 4.34 16.62 -16.84
CA ALA A 175 5.68 17.03 -16.45
C ALA A 175 6.77 16.19 -17.16
N ASP A 176 6.53 14.89 -17.34
CA ASP A 176 7.41 13.98 -18.09
C ASP A 176 7.50 14.40 -19.57
N ARG A 177 6.38 14.77 -20.20
CA ARG A 177 6.37 15.30 -21.58
C ARG A 177 7.17 16.58 -21.69
N GLU A 178 6.98 17.54 -20.78
CA GLU A 178 7.76 18.78 -20.77
C GLU A 178 9.24 18.51 -20.50
N ARG A 179 9.58 17.55 -19.64
CA ARG A 179 10.96 17.14 -19.38
C ARG A 179 11.65 16.63 -20.66
N LEU A 180 10.99 15.75 -21.40
CA LEU A 180 11.51 15.24 -22.68
C LEU A 180 11.60 16.36 -23.73
N ALA A 181 10.60 17.24 -23.80
CA ALA A 181 10.63 18.38 -24.71
C ALA A 181 11.79 19.35 -24.35
N ALA A 182 12.04 19.59 -23.07
CA ALA A 182 13.13 20.41 -22.60
C ALA A 182 14.50 19.79 -22.94
N VAL A 183 14.64 18.47 -22.84
CA VAL A 183 15.83 17.74 -23.30
C VAL A 183 16.04 17.94 -24.81
N SER A 184 14.98 17.78 -25.62
CA SER A 184 15.07 17.90 -27.08
C SER A 184 15.38 19.30 -27.60
N ARG A 185 15.03 20.36 -26.85
CA ARG A 185 15.27 21.76 -27.26
C ARG A 185 16.67 22.28 -26.90
N ARG A 186 17.53 21.48 -26.24
CA ARG A 186 18.87 21.91 -25.81
C ARG A 186 19.92 21.44 -26.83
N ASP A 187 20.72 22.38 -27.32
CA ASP A 187 21.77 22.09 -28.30
C ASP A 187 22.95 21.31 -27.71
N ILE A 188 23.25 21.55 -26.42
CA ILE A 188 24.35 20.88 -25.70
C ILE A 188 23.78 20.33 -24.39
N LEU A 189 23.83 19.01 -24.24
CA LEU A 189 23.37 18.29 -23.07
C LEU A 189 24.43 17.27 -22.65
N THR A 190 24.72 17.19 -21.36
CA THR A 190 25.58 16.11 -20.86
C THR A 190 24.86 14.78 -20.97
N GLN A 191 25.62 13.70 -21.17
CA GLN A 191 25.07 12.34 -21.20
C GLN A 191 24.29 12.03 -19.91
N ASP A 192 24.83 12.40 -18.75
CA ASP A 192 24.17 12.21 -17.45
C ASP A 192 22.81 12.91 -17.37
N THR A 193 22.68 14.12 -17.94
CA THR A 193 21.40 14.84 -17.94
C THR A 193 20.39 14.18 -18.88
N PHE A 194 20.84 13.70 -20.03
CA PHE A 194 20.01 12.95 -20.97
C PHE A 194 19.50 11.65 -20.35
N GLU A 195 20.41 10.85 -19.79
CA GLU A 195 20.09 9.57 -19.14
C GLU A 195 19.23 9.77 -17.90
N GLY A 196 19.54 10.76 -17.06
CA GLY A 196 18.78 11.07 -15.85
C GLY A 196 17.33 11.49 -16.15
N ALA A 197 17.11 12.25 -17.23
CA ALA A 197 15.78 12.64 -17.67
C ALA A 197 14.96 11.45 -18.19
N ASN A 198 15.55 10.63 -19.06
CA ASN A 198 14.91 9.43 -19.58
C ASN A 198 14.63 8.40 -18.47
N ALA A 199 15.58 8.24 -17.54
CA ALA A 199 15.41 7.40 -16.37
C ALA A 199 14.21 7.85 -15.53
N ARG A 200 14.06 9.15 -15.23
CA ARG A 200 12.93 9.62 -14.40
C ARG A 200 11.58 9.31 -15.05
N VAL A 201 11.46 9.56 -16.36
CA VAL A 201 10.24 9.23 -17.12
C VAL A 201 9.96 7.73 -17.09
N TRP A 202 10.99 6.90 -17.27
CA TRP A 202 10.85 5.45 -17.16
C TRP A 202 10.37 5.04 -15.77
N GLU A 203 10.95 5.61 -14.70
CA GLU A 203 10.59 5.29 -13.32
C GLU A 203 9.16 5.66 -12.98
N ASN A 204 8.66 6.79 -13.48
CA ASN A 204 7.28 7.24 -13.27
C ASN A 204 6.31 6.30 -13.99
N ARG A 205 6.57 5.96 -15.25
CA ARG A 205 5.77 5.01 -16.04
C ARG A 205 5.76 3.61 -15.44
N ALA A 206 6.92 3.11 -15.02
CA ALA A 206 7.05 1.81 -14.36
C ALA A 206 6.18 1.76 -13.10
N TYR A 207 6.24 2.81 -12.28
CA TYR A 207 5.44 2.91 -11.06
C TYR A 207 3.94 2.93 -11.33
N ILE A 208 3.47 3.70 -12.32
CA ILE A 208 2.06 3.72 -12.74
C ILE A 208 1.62 2.32 -13.23
N GLY A 209 2.46 1.67 -14.04
CA GLY A 209 2.22 0.30 -14.50
C GLY A 209 2.14 -0.71 -13.37
N TRP A 210 2.96 -0.56 -12.33
CA TRP A 210 2.92 -1.42 -11.15
C TRP A 210 1.61 -1.26 -10.36
N VAL A 211 1.09 -0.03 -10.22
CA VAL A 211 -0.23 0.21 -9.61
C VAL A 211 -1.34 -0.49 -10.39
N ALA A 212 -1.36 -0.35 -11.73
CA ALA A 212 -2.35 -1.02 -12.57
C ALA A 212 -2.27 -2.56 -12.44
N GLN A 213 -1.06 -3.11 -12.42
CA GLN A 213 -0.85 -4.55 -12.20
C GLN A 213 -1.32 -5.00 -10.82
N ALA A 214 -1.06 -4.22 -9.77
CA ALA A 214 -1.51 -4.51 -8.42
C ALA A 214 -3.04 -4.54 -8.33
N LEU A 215 -3.72 -3.58 -8.97
CA LEU A 215 -5.19 -3.51 -9.01
C LEU A 215 -5.80 -4.73 -9.72
N ARG A 216 -5.21 -5.19 -10.83
CA ARG A 216 -5.61 -6.45 -11.49
C ARG A 216 -5.50 -7.65 -10.54
N PHE A 217 -4.41 -7.75 -9.80
CA PHE A 217 -4.24 -8.82 -8.80
C PHE A 217 -5.30 -8.75 -7.69
N ARG A 218 -5.68 -7.55 -7.24
CA ARG A 218 -6.73 -7.39 -6.23
C ARG A 218 -8.09 -7.83 -6.73
N ILE A 219 -8.48 -7.41 -7.94
CA ILE A 219 -9.72 -7.85 -8.58
C ILE A 219 -9.77 -9.38 -8.66
N GLN A 220 -8.68 -10.01 -9.11
CA GLN A 220 -8.59 -11.47 -9.16
C GLN A 220 -8.70 -12.12 -7.77
N ALA A 221 -8.06 -11.54 -6.76
CA ALA A 221 -8.14 -12.03 -5.39
C ALA A 221 -9.58 -11.93 -4.84
N TYR A 222 -10.30 -10.84 -5.12
CA TYR A 222 -11.69 -10.63 -4.71
C TYR A 222 -12.64 -11.60 -5.40
N GLN A 223 -12.49 -11.81 -6.70
CA GLN A 223 -13.26 -12.80 -7.46
C GLN A 223 -12.99 -14.21 -6.91
N THR A 224 -11.72 -14.59 -6.76
CA THR A 224 -11.32 -15.91 -6.24
C THR A 224 -11.88 -16.17 -4.84
N ALA A 225 -11.87 -15.15 -3.96
CA ALA A 225 -12.45 -15.27 -2.62
C ALA A 225 -13.98 -15.39 -2.66
N THR A 226 -14.62 -14.63 -3.55
CA THR A 226 -16.08 -14.69 -3.73
C THR A 226 -16.51 -16.08 -4.19
N ASP A 227 -15.88 -16.62 -5.22
CA ASP A 227 -16.15 -17.96 -5.75
C ASP A 227 -15.93 -19.06 -4.69
N HIS A 228 -14.87 -18.91 -3.90
CA HIS A 228 -14.56 -19.84 -2.81
C HIS A 228 -15.65 -19.87 -1.74
N PHE A 229 -16.07 -18.70 -1.24
CA PHE A 229 -17.08 -18.62 -0.18
C PHE A 229 -18.51 -18.83 -0.67
N GLU A 230 -18.79 -18.66 -1.97
CA GLU A 230 -20.06 -19.06 -2.55
C GLU A 230 -20.28 -20.58 -2.43
N ILE A 231 -19.21 -21.37 -2.56
CA ILE A 231 -19.26 -22.83 -2.38
C ILE A 231 -19.34 -23.20 -0.90
N GLU A 232 -18.50 -22.58 -0.05
CA GLU A 232 -18.40 -22.95 1.37
C GLU A 232 -19.60 -22.47 2.20
N THR A 233 -20.03 -21.23 1.99
CA THR A 233 -21.08 -20.56 2.78
C THR A 233 -21.93 -19.66 1.88
N PRO A 234 -22.84 -20.22 1.07
CA PRO A 234 -23.60 -19.45 0.09
C PRO A 234 -24.51 -18.38 0.72
N SER A 235 -24.47 -17.17 0.17
CA SER A 235 -25.38 -16.07 0.53
C SER A 235 -25.77 -15.22 -0.66
N GLY A 236 -27.02 -15.35 -1.13
CA GLY A 236 -27.47 -14.69 -2.36
C GLY A 236 -27.44 -13.15 -2.31
N SER A 237 -27.88 -12.54 -1.20
CA SER A 237 -27.94 -11.08 -1.10
C SER A 237 -26.54 -10.44 -1.04
N ARG A 238 -25.63 -11.00 -0.25
CA ARG A 238 -24.26 -10.47 -0.11
C ARG A 238 -23.38 -10.80 -1.30
N LEU A 239 -23.64 -11.91 -1.99
CA LEU A 239 -22.98 -12.22 -3.27
C LEU A 239 -23.27 -11.14 -4.32
N TRP A 240 -24.53 -10.70 -4.43
CA TRP A 240 -24.88 -9.63 -5.37
C TRP A 240 -24.16 -8.30 -5.04
N ASP A 241 -24.17 -7.89 -3.77
CA ASP A 241 -23.47 -6.68 -3.31
C ASP A 241 -21.96 -6.74 -3.59
N THR A 242 -21.36 -7.91 -3.40
CA THR A 242 -19.93 -8.17 -3.63
C THR A 242 -19.59 -8.08 -5.11
N ASN A 243 -20.35 -8.77 -5.96
CA ASN A 243 -20.16 -8.73 -7.40
C ASN A 243 -20.32 -7.30 -7.95
N ARG A 244 -21.29 -6.53 -7.43
CA ARG A 244 -21.45 -5.12 -7.79
C ARG A 244 -20.22 -4.29 -7.38
N ALA A 245 -19.73 -4.45 -6.16
CA ALA A 245 -18.54 -3.73 -5.68
C ALA A 245 -17.28 -4.05 -6.52
N ILE A 246 -17.09 -5.31 -6.91
CA ILE A 246 -15.99 -5.73 -7.80
C ILE A 246 -16.17 -5.08 -9.18
N LYS A 247 -17.39 -5.04 -9.73
CA LYS A 247 -17.68 -4.38 -11.01
C LYS A 247 -17.38 -2.88 -10.98
N GLU A 248 -17.74 -2.19 -9.90
CA GLU A 248 -17.40 -0.77 -9.69
C GLU A 248 -15.88 -0.57 -9.72
N LEU A 249 -15.10 -1.44 -9.07
CA LEU A 249 -13.64 -1.39 -9.12
C LEU A 249 -13.09 -1.66 -10.53
N GLU A 250 -13.58 -2.70 -11.22
CA GLU A 250 -13.17 -3.04 -12.59
C GLU A 250 -13.38 -1.87 -13.56
N GLU A 251 -14.50 -1.15 -13.45
CA GLU A 251 -14.80 0.00 -14.28
C GLU A 251 -13.79 1.13 -14.07
N VAL A 252 -13.50 1.47 -12.83
CA VAL A 252 -12.55 2.54 -12.49
C VAL A 252 -11.11 2.15 -12.85
N VAL A 253 -10.72 0.88 -12.65
CA VAL A 253 -9.39 0.38 -13.02
C VAL A 253 -9.17 0.39 -14.52
N ARG A 254 -10.22 0.16 -15.34
CA ARG A 254 -10.10 0.28 -16.80
C ARG A 254 -9.57 1.66 -17.24
N LEU A 255 -9.92 2.72 -16.50
CA LEU A 255 -9.40 4.07 -16.74
C LEU A 255 -7.90 4.19 -16.47
N THR A 256 -7.38 3.45 -15.47
CA THR A 256 -5.93 3.41 -15.20
C THR A 256 -5.16 2.75 -16.35
N GLU A 257 -5.75 1.73 -16.97
CA GLU A 257 -5.11 0.97 -18.06
C GLU A 257 -5.00 1.77 -19.36
N THR A 258 -5.92 2.72 -19.58
CA THR A 258 -5.86 3.66 -20.70
C THR A 258 -4.95 4.86 -20.43
N GLY A 259 -4.11 4.81 -19.39
CA GLY A 259 -3.12 5.84 -19.07
C GLY A 259 -3.61 6.92 -18.11
N CYS A 260 -4.61 6.62 -17.27
CA CYS A 260 -5.17 7.58 -16.29
C CYS A 260 -5.68 8.89 -16.89
N ALA A 261 -5.72 9.01 -18.22
CA ALA A 261 -6.34 10.10 -18.92
C ALA A 261 -7.84 9.98 -18.72
N ALA A 262 -8.43 10.98 -18.06
CA ALA A 262 -9.83 11.27 -18.25
C ALA A 262 -9.98 11.68 -19.72
N GLU A 263 -10.13 10.71 -20.62
CA GLU A 263 -10.80 11.03 -21.87
C GLU A 263 -12.17 11.58 -21.43
N ASN A 264 -12.35 12.89 -21.51
CA ASN A 264 -13.61 13.44 -21.96
C ASN A 264 -13.83 12.85 -23.37
N ARG A 265 -14.19 11.56 -23.43
CA ARG A 265 -14.51 10.87 -24.68
C ARG A 265 -15.68 11.57 -25.36
N PHE A 266 -16.48 12.24 -24.54
CA PHE A 266 -17.38 13.31 -24.92
C PHE A 266 -16.77 14.60 -24.37
N ASP A 267 -16.08 15.34 -25.22
CA ASP A 267 -15.75 16.75 -24.99
C ASP A 267 -17.09 17.50 -24.86
N THR A 268 -17.70 17.38 -23.68
CA THR A 268 -18.97 18.04 -23.37
C THR A 268 -18.53 19.41 -22.94
N PRO A 269 -18.69 20.45 -23.77
CA PRO A 269 -18.27 21.78 -23.38
C PRO A 269 -19.01 22.10 -22.09
N GLU A 270 -18.28 22.50 -21.07
CA GLU A 270 -18.82 22.87 -19.75
C GLU A 270 -19.87 24.00 -19.88
N ASP A 271 -19.82 24.72 -21.01
CA ASP A 271 -20.87 25.60 -21.52
C ASP A 271 -21.61 24.99 -22.72
N LEU A 272 -22.57 24.09 -22.49
CA LEU A 272 -23.70 23.97 -23.41
C LEU A 272 -24.49 25.27 -23.31
N LYS A 273 -24.15 26.27 -24.13
CA LYS A 273 -25.02 27.44 -24.37
C LYS A 273 -26.40 26.90 -24.72
N ARG A 274 -27.33 26.96 -23.76
CA ARG A 274 -28.73 26.57 -23.98
C ARG A 274 -29.17 27.27 -25.25
N SER A 275 -29.58 26.49 -26.25
CA SER A 275 -30.02 27.07 -27.50
C SER A 275 -31.19 28.01 -27.17
N ARG A 276 -31.16 29.20 -27.78
CA ARG A 276 -32.18 30.26 -27.59
C ARG A 276 -33.61 29.77 -27.87
N ILE A 277 -33.71 28.62 -28.54
CA ILE A 277 -34.92 27.88 -28.83
C ILE A 277 -35.66 27.53 -27.53
N TYR A 278 -34.99 27.14 -26.44
CA TYR A 278 -35.68 26.73 -25.21
C TYR A 278 -36.19 27.88 -24.33
N ASN A 279 -35.93 29.14 -24.68
CA ASN A 279 -36.32 30.27 -23.85
C ASN A 279 -37.74 30.80 -24.13
N ASN A 280 -38.45 30.32 -25.17
CA ASN A 280 -39.68 30.99 -25.60
C ASN A 280 -40.72 30.10 -26.35
N TRP A 281 -40.90 28.84 -25.95
CA TRP A 281 -41.98 27.98 -26.53
C TRP A 281 -43.34 28.16 -25.86
N GLY A 282 -43.43 28.93 -24.77
CA GLY A 282 -44.71 29.30 -24.18
C GLY A 282 -45.26 30.57 -24.84
N LEU A 283 -46.45 30.49 -25.44
CA LEU A 283 -47.28 31.68 -25.73
C LEU A 283 -47.87 32.31 -24.46
N GLU A 284 -47.54 31.76 -23.30
CA GLU A 284 -47.99 32.25 -22.00
C GLU A 284 -47.23 33.52 -21.65
N ARG A 285 -48.00 34.61 -21.45
CA ARG A 285 -47.45 35.81 -20.83
C ARG A 285 -46.96 35.45 -19.43
N PRO A 286 -45.77 35.92 -19.00
CA PRO A 286 -45.33 35.74 -17.62
C PRO A 286 -46.38 36.35 -16.68
N ALA A 287 -46.63 35.67 -15.55
CA ALA A 287 -47.62 36.11 -14.58
C ALA A 287 -47.25 37.50 -14.02
N ASP A 288 -48.24 38.39 -13.95
CA ASP A 288 -48.06 39.72 -13.40
C ASP A 288 -47.58 39.62 -11.95
N GLN A 289 -46.42 40.24 -11.67
CA GLN A 289 -45.88 40.32 -10.33
C GLN A 289 -46.73 41.33 -9.53
N LYS A 290 -47.33 40.86 -8.44
CA LYS A 290 -48.00 41.71 -7.44
C LYS A 290 -46.98 42.33 -6.49
#